data_AF-A0A924MTV3-F1
#
_entry.id   AF-A0A924MTV3-F1
#
_cell.length_a   1.000
_cell.length_b   1.000
_cell.length_c   1.000
_cell.angle_alpha   90.00
_cell.angle_beta   90.00
_cell.angle_gamma   90.00
#
_symmetry.space_group_name_H-M   'P 1'
#
loop_
_entity.id
_entity.type
_entity.pdbx_description
1 polymer ?
#
loop_
_entity_poly.entity_id
_entity_poly.type
_entity_poly.pdbx_seq_one_letter_code
_entity_poly.pdbx_strand_id
1 'polypeptide(L)'
;EIRPGWGSGAQKGTEPGDELTPQGFVGNNAGGVLGGISTGQDLRVSIAIKPTSSIRTPRRSIDRAGEPAVVETFGRHDPCVGIRATPIVEAMLALVVMDHVLAHRAQCGDVVVEQPPIAAAAPRD
;
A
#
# COMPACT_ATOMS: atom_id res chain seq x y z
N GLU A 1 -0.36 3.78 2.67
CA GLU A 1 -0.84 3.17 3.91
C GLU A 1 -1.30 1.74 3.69
N ILE A 2 -1.13 0.93 4.72
CA ILE A 2 -1.82 -0.34 4.90
C ILE A 2 -3.00 -0.06 5.83
N ARG A 3 -4.17 -0.68 5.59
CA ARG A 3 -5.36 -0.39 6.42
C ARG A 3 -5.09 -0.57 7.94
N PRO A 4 -5.80 0.18 8.81
CA PRO A 4 -6.72 1.27 8.48
C PRO A 4 -6.00 2.60 8.19
N GLY A 5 -4.67 2.59 8.06
CA GLY A 5 -3.87 3.74 7.65
C GLY A 5 -3.91 4.88 8.66
N TRP A 6 -4.02 6.11 8.17
CA TRP A 6 -4.18 7.31 9.02
C TRP A 6 -5.44 7.27 9.89
N GLY A 7 -6.45 6.48 9.51
CA GLY A 7 -7.67 6.29 10.28
C GLY A 7 -7.49 5.46 11.56
N SER A 8 -6.32 4.85 11.78
CA SER A 8 -6.03 4.04 12.97
C SER A 8 -6.03 4.86 14.26
N GLY A 9 -5.47 6.07 14.23
CA GLY A 9 -5.31 6.92 15.42
C GLY A 9 -6.63 7.44 16.03
N ALA A 10 -7.74 7.33 15.30
CA ALA A 10 -9.07 7.75 15.75
C ALA A 10 -9.90 6.60 16.38
N GLN A 11 -9.40 5.37 16.34
CA GLN A 11 -10.13 4.18 16.78
C GLN A 11 -9.85 3.84 18.25
N LYS A 12 -10.83 3.22 18.90
CA LYS A 12 -10.60 2.60 20.22
C LYS A 12 -9.84 1.29 20.03
N GLY A 13 -9.07 0.86 21.04
CA GLY A 13 -8.34 -0.41 20.98
C GLY A 13 -9.23 -1.66 20.77
N THR A 14 -10.53 -1.55 21.05
CA THR A 14 -11.52 -2.62 20.84
C THR A 14 -12.01 -2.75 19.39
N GLU A 15 -11.63 -1.85 18.50
CA GLU A 15 -12.19 -1.74 17.14
C GLU A 15 -11.29 -2.31 16.02
N PRO A 16 -9.95 -2.12 15.99
CA PRO A 16 -9.14 -2.50 14.83
C PRO A 16 -8.74 -3.98 14.81
N GLY A 17 -9.07 -4.75 15.86
CA GLY A 17 -8.67 -6.15 15.98
C GLY A 17 -9.32 -7.02 14.91
N ASP A 18 -8.51 -7.75 14.15
CA ASP A 18 -9.00 -8.77 13.23
C ASP A 18 -9.17 -10.09 13.99
N GLU A 19 -10.42 -10.39 14.34
CA GLU A 19 -10.78 -11.62 15.06
C GLU A 19 -10.47 -12.85 14.20
N LEU A 20 -9.93 -13.89 14.86
CA LEU A 20 -9.54 -15.15 14.25
C LEU A 20 -10.41 -16.29 14.77
N THR A 21 -11.02 -17.04 13.86
CA THR A 21 -11.79 -18.26 14.16
C THR A 21 -11.08 -19.48 13.56
N PRO A 22 -11.46 -20.72 13.94
CA PRO A 22 -10.96 -21.91 13.27
C PRO A 22 -11.23 -21.93 11.76
N GLN A 23 -12.22 -21.16 11.29
CA GLN A 23 -12.58 -21.04 9.87
C GLN A 23 -11.84 -19.92 9.15
N GLY A 24 -11.11 -19.06 9.86
CA GLY A 24 -10.35 -17.94 9.31
C GLY A 24 -10.59 -16.60 10.00
N PHE A 25 -9.94 -15.55 9.49
CA PHE A 25 -10.15 -14.18 9.98
C PHE A 25 -11.54 -13.66 9.60
N VAL A 26 -12.21 -12.99 10.53
CA VAL A 26 -13.55 -12.40 10.34
C VAL A 26 -13.48 -11.05 9.61
N GLY A 27 -12.38 -10.31 9.80
CA GLY A 27 -12.15 -8.99 9.21
C GLY A 27 -10.72 -8.83 8.72
N ASN A 28 -10.46 -7.78 7.93
CA ASN A 28 -9.13 -7.43 7.39
C ASN A 28 -8.84 -5.92 7.56
N ASN A 29 -8.91 -5.48 8.80
CA ASN A 29 -8.61 -4.13 9.25
C ASN A 29 -7.12 -3.84 9.19
N ALA A 30 -6.26 -4.83 9.46
CA ALA A 30 -4.80 -4.73 9.37
C ALA A 30 -4.30 -4.74 7.91
N GLY A 31 -5.18 -4.88 6.93
CA GLY A 31 -4.85 -4.82 5.51
C GLY A 31 -3.89 -5.91 5.04
N GLY A 32 -3.99 -7.10 5.64
CA GLY A 32 -3.21 -8.28 5.31
C GLY A 32 -1.82 -8.33 5.94
N VAL A 33 -1.48 -7.36 6.80
CA VAL A 33 -0.18 -7.29 7.47
C VAL A 33 -0.35 -7.00 8.96
N LEU A 34 0.07 -7.92 9.82
CA LEU A 34 0.07 -7.77 11.26
C LEU A 34 1.48 -7.91 11.81
N GLY A 35 1.95 -6.93 12.59
CA GLY A 35 3.30 -6.94 13.13
C GLY A 35 4.41 -6.96 12.06
N GLY A 36 4.12 -6.48 10.84
CA GLY A 36 5.05 -6.53 9.71
C GLY A 36 5.10 -7.87 8.97
N ILE A 37 4.22 -8.82 9.31
CA ILE A 37 4.15 -10.15 8.70
C ILE A 37 2.81 -10.31 7.98
N SER A 38 2.82 -10.94 6.81
CA SER A 38 1.60 -11.25 6.06
C SER A 38 0.70 -12.21 6.83
N THR A 39 -0.60 -11.92 6.92
CA THR A 39 -1.59 -12.76 7.62
C THR A 39 -2.27 -13.80 6.73
N GLY A 40 -1.94 -13.82 5.43
CA GLY A 40 -2.60 -14.62 4.40
C GLY A 40 -3.84 -13.93 3.78
N GLN A 41 -4.35 -12.88 4.41
CA GLN A 41 -5.43 -12.05 3.89
C GLN A 41 -4.98 -11.14 2.74
N ASP A 42 -5.94 -10.60 1.99
CA ASP A 42 -5.66 -9.61 0.94
C ASP A 42 -4.79 -8.45 1.46
N LEU A 43 -3.71 -8.13 0.76
CA LEU A 43 -2.93 -6.93 1.02
C LEU A 43 -3.74 -5.70 0.58
N ARG A 44 -4.16 -4.87 1.54
CA ARG A 44 -4.95 -3.66 1.28
C ARG A 44 -4.10 -2.42 1.48
N VAL A 45 -3.56 -1.93 0.35
CA VAL A 45 -2.67 -0.77 0.29
C VAL A 45 -3.38 0.40 -0.37
N SER A 46 -3.15 1.61 0.15
CA SER A 46 -3.60 2.87 -0.45
C SER A 46 -2.42 3.82 -0.55
N ILE A 47 -2.40 4.66 -1.58
CA ILE A 47 -1.32 5.64 -1.80
C ILE A 47 -1.92 7.02 -2.04
N ALA A 48 -1.23 8.05 -1.56
CA ALA A 48 -1.55 9.43 -1.87
C ALA A 48 -0.53 9.94 -2.90
N ILE A 49 -1.01 10.48 -4.01
CA ILE A 49 -0.18 11.00 -5.08
C ILE A 49 -0.46 12.49 -5.23
N LYS A 50 0.60 13.30 -5.23
CA LYS A 50 0.47 14.74 -5.45
C LYS A 50 -0.04 15.03 -6.87
N PRO A 51 -0.74 16.15 -7.09
CA PRO A 51 -1.07 16.62 -8.43
C PRO A 51 0.18 16.86 -9.30
N THR A 52 -0.03 16.84 -10.62
CA THR A 52 1.00 17.16 -11.62
C THR A 52 1.48 18.61 -11.43
N SER A 53 2.80 18.82 -11.40
CA SER A 53 3.39 20.16 -11.17
C SER A 53 3.39 21.03 -12.43
N SER A 54 3.43 20.42 -13.61
CA SER A 54 3.35 21.12 -14.90
C SER A 54 1.90 21.45 -15.22
N ILE A 55 1.52 22.70 -14.97
CA ILE A 55 0.18 23.24 -15.20
C ILE A 55 0.28 24.52 -16.02
N ARG A 56 -0.80 24.87 -16.71
CA ARG A 56 -0.86 26.08 -17.54
C ARG A 56 -0.91 27.37 -16.73
N THR A 57 -1.19 27.30 -15.43
CA THR A 57 -1.22 28.48 -14.57
C THR A 57 0.20 28.95 -14.27
N PRO A 58 0.56 30.22 -14.55
CA PRO A 58 1.88 30.76 -14.22
C PRO A 58 2.16 30.66 -12.73
N ARG A 59 3.38 30.23 -12.37
CA ARG A 59 3.84 30.12 -10.97
C ARG A 59 5.20 30.77 -10.82
N ARG A 60 5.41 31.45 -9.69
CA ARG A 60 6.72 32.00 -9.33
C ARG A 60 7.70 30.87 -9.00
N SER A 61 8.94 31.03 -9.44
CA SER A 61 10.06 30.12 -9.19
C SER A 61 11.39 30.91 -9.21
N ILE A 62 12.51 30.20 -9.25
CA ILE A 62 13.85 30.76 -9.42
C ILE A 62 14.58 30.01 -10.54
N ASP A 63 15.48 30.69 -11.23
CA ASP A 63 16.36 30.05 -12.21
C ASP A 63 17.64 29.48 -11.55
N ARG A 64 18.57 29.00 -12.37
CA ARG A 64 19.85 28.42 -11.88
C ARG A 64 20.83 29.46 -11.35
N ALA A 65 20.66 30.74 -11.71
CA ALA A 65 21.45 31.84 -11.16
C ALA A 65 20.87 32.35 -9.82
N GLY A 66 19.69 31.86 -9.42
CA GLY A 66 18.99 32.27 -8.21
C GLY A 66 18.07 33.47 -8.41
N GLU A 67 17.90 33.92 -9.65
CA GLU A 67 17.08 35.09 -9.97
C GLU A 67 15.58 34.71 -10.06
N PRO A 68 14.65 35.61 -9.69
CA PRO A 68 13.22 35.35 -9.78
C PRO A 68 12.78 35.02 -11.22
N ALA A 69 12.03 33.93 -11.36
CA ALA A 69 11.50 33.47 -12.64
C ALA A 69 10.00 33.15 -12.54
N VAL A 70 9.32 33.11 -13.69
CA VAL A 70 7.95 32.61 -13.80
C VAL A 70 7.97 31.35 -14.66
N VAL A 71 7.43 30.26 -14.12
CA VAL A 71 7.29 29.00 -14.82
C VAL A 71 5.84 28.86 -15.27
N GLU A 72 5.67 28.70 -16.58
CA GLU A 72 4.41 28.39 -17.23
C GLU A 72 4.71 27.34 -18.31
N THR A 73 4.01 26.21 -18.26
CA THR A 73 4.25 25.10 -19.19
C THR A 73 3.14 25.02 -20.24
N PHE A 74 3.54 25.01 -21.51
CA PHE A 74 2.65 24.88 -22.66
C PHE A 74 2.71 23.44 -23.22
N GLY A 75 1.58 22.96 -23.73
CA GLY A 75 1.44 21.62 -24.29
C GLY A 75 0.49 20.72 -23.50
N ARG A 76 0.44 19.44 -23.88
CA ARG A 76 -0.39 18.44 -23.18
C ARG A 76 0.40 17.87 -22.02
N HIS A 77 -0.11 18.08 -20.81
CA HIS A 77 0.39 17.45 -19.60
C HIS A 77 -0.68 16.52 -19.03
N ASP A 78 -0.21 15.58 -18.22
CA ASP A 78 -1.08 14.63 -17.54
C ASP A 78 -1.94 15.38 -16.49
N PRO A 79 -3.28 15.38 -16.61
CA PRO A 79 -4.13 16.01 -15.60
C PRO A 79 -4.15 15.22 -14.29
N CYS A 80 -3.80 13.92 -14.32
CA CYS A 80 -3.76 13.06 -13.16
C CYS A 80 -2.73 11.93 -13.34
N VAL A 81 -1.51 12.17 -12.84
CA VAL A 81 -0.45 11.14 -12.79
C VAL A 81 -0.85 9.89 -12.02
N GLY A 82 -1.87 9.98 -11.15
CA GLY A 82 -2.34 8.86 -10.34
C GLY A 82 -2.84 7.68 -11.17
N ILE A 83 -3.51 7.92 -12.29
CA ILE A 83 -4.05 6.85 -13.15
C ILE A 83 -2.91 6.01 -13.72
N ARG A 84 -1.83 6.68 -14.14
CA ARG A 84 -0.64 6.01 -14.68
C ARG A 84 0.24 5.41 -13.60
N ALA A 85 0.14 5.89 -12.36
CA ALA A 85 0.88 5.35 -11.23
C ALA A 85 0.31 4.02 -10.73
N THR A 86 -1.00 3.76 -10.88
CA THR A 86 -1.64 2.51 -10.44
C THR A 86 -0.90 1.25 -10.92
N PRO A 87 -0.69 1.01 -12.23
CA PRO A 87 0.01 -0.20 -12.68
C PRO A 87 1.48 -0.25 -12.22
N ILE A 88 2.12 0.91 -12.01
CA ILE A 88 3.49 0.98 -11.48
C ILE A 88 3.48 0.49 -10.03
N VAL A 89 2.55 0.96 -9.20
CA VAL A 89 2.47 0.57 -7.79
C VAL A 89 2.09 -0.90 -7.63
N GLU A 90 1.18 -1.42 -8.46
CA GLU A 90 0.85 -2.85 -8.48
C GLU A 90 2.09 -3.70 -8.80
N ALA A 91 2.87 -3.32 -9.82
CA ALA A 91 4.11 -4.01 -10.16
C ALA A 91 5.14 -3.94 -9.02
N MET A 92 5.31 -2.77 -8.40
CA MET A 92 6.22 -2.61 -7.26
C MET A 92 5.78 -3.47 -6.06
N LEU A 93 4.48 -3.54 -5.77
CA LEU A 93 3.96 -4.40 -4.72
C LEU A 93 4.23 -5.88 -5.03
N ALA A 94 4.01 -6.32 -6.27
CA ALA A 94 4.28 -7.69 -6.69
C ALA A 94 5.76 -8.06 -6.55
N LEU A 95 6.68 -7.15 -6.91
CA LEU A 95 8.12 -7.37 -6.73
C LEU A 95 8.50 -7.53 -5.26
N VAL A 96 7.99 -6.67 -4.38
CA VAL A 96 8.24 -6.74 -2.93
C VAL A 96 7.69 -8.04 -2.33
N VAL A 97 6.46 -8.42 -2.71
CA VAL A 97 5.86 -9.68 -2.24
C VAL A 97 6.68 -10.88 -2.72
N MET A 98 7.11 -10.89 -3.99
CA MET A 98 7.91 -11.98 -4.53
C MET A 98 9.26 -12.11 -3.80
N ASP A 99 9.91 -10.99 -3.49
CA ASP A 99 11.16 -10.98 -2.72
C ASP A 99 10.96 -11.62 -1.34
N HIS A 100 9.90 -11.22 -0.62
CA HIS A 100 9.56 -11.82 0.67
C HIS A 100 9.23 -13.31 0.57
N VAL A 101 8.54 -13.75 -0.47
CA VAL A 101 8.25 -15.18 -0.71
C VAL A 101 9.54 -15.98 -0.93
N LEU A 102 10.46 -15.45 -1.74
CA LEU A 102 11.75 -16.10 -2.00
C LEU A 102 12.61 -16.18 -0.75
N ALA A 103 12.69 -15.09 0.02
CA ALA A 103 13.42 -15.05 1.28
C ALA A 103 12.86 -16.04 2.30
N HIS A 104 11.52 -16.07 2.47
CA HIS A 104 10.87 -17.02 3.38
C HIS A 104 11.12 -18.46 2.95
N ARG A 105 11.00 -18.78 1.64
CA ARG A 105 11.28 -20.12 1.13
C ARG A 105 12.73 -20.54 1.34
N ALA A 106 13.69 -19.62 1.22
CA ALA A 106 15.10 -19.92 1.42
C ALA A 106 15.44 -20.18 2.90
N GLN A 107 14.76 -19.51 3.84
CA GLN A 107 15.01 -19.63 5.27
C GLN A 107 14.21 -20.75 5.95
N CYS A 108 12.97 -20.96 5.49
CA CYS A 108 11.97 -21.78 6.18
C CYS A 108 11.35 -22.87 5.30
N GLY A 109 11.86 -23.11 4.09
CA GLY A 109 11.24 -24.01 3.12
C GLY A 109 11.13 -25.48 3.55
N ASP A 110 11.92 -25.88 4.55
CA ASP A 110 11.97 -27.21 5.15
C ASP A 110 11.32 -27.28 6.54
N VAL A 111 10.83 -26.14 7.06
CA VAL A 111 10.17 -26.08 8.37
C VAL A 111 8.79 -26.74 8.29
N VAL A 112 8.56 -27.74 9.13
CA VAL A 112 7.27 -28.41 9.29
C VAL A 112 6.58 -27.88 10.54
N VAL A 113 5.38 -27.33 10.37
CA VAL A 113 4.51 -26.89 11.47
C VAL A 113 3.45 -27.96 11.74
N GLU A 114 3.21 -28.26 13.02
CA GLU A 114 2.24 -29.27 13.45
C GLU A 114 0.79 -28.80 13.26
N GLN A 115 0.56 -27.49 13.36
CA GLN A 115 -0.76 -26.89 13.22
C GLN A 115 -1.13 -26.76 11.74
N PRO A 116 -2.36 -27.13 11.35
CA PRO A 116 -2.82 -26.91 9.99
C PRO A 116 -2.95 -25.40 9.70
N PRO A 117 -2.75 -24.97 8.44
CA PRO A 117 -2.96 -23.57 8.07
C PRO A 117 -4.42 -23.15 8.34
N ILE A 118 -4.60 -22.03 9.01
CA ILE A 118 -5.91 -21.39 9.14
C ILE A 118 -6.18 -20.61 7.85
N ALA A 119 -7.43 -20.66 7.36
CA ALA A 119 -7.79 -19.93 6.15
C ALA A 119 -7.65 -18.42 6.35
N ALA A 120 -7.27 -17.72 5.27
CA ALA A 120 -7.11 -16.28 5.29
C ALA A 120 -8.40 -15.54 5.67
N ALA A 121 -9.58 -16.04 5.29
CA ALA A 121 -10.85 -15.43 5.62
C ALA A 121 -11.86 -16.51 6.00
N ALA A 122 -12.68 -16.22 7.01
CA ALA A 122 -13.86 -17.02 7.32
C ALA A 122 -14.87 -16.97 6.15
N PRO A 123 -15.70 -18.01 5.98
CA PRO A 123 -16.78 -18.00 5.00
C PRO A 123 -17.65 -16.75 5.16
N ARG A 124 -18.09 -16.18 4.04
CA ARG A 124 -19.11 -15.13 4.04
C ARG A 124 -20.48 -15.82 4.03
N ASP A 125 -21.32 -15.48 5.00
CA ASP A 125 -22.74 -15.85 5.01
C ASP A 125 -23.51 -15.19 3.86
#